data_AF-A0A2G9UTF3-F1
#
_entry.id   AF-A0A2G9UTF3-F1
#
_cell.length_a   1.000
_cell.length_b   1.000
_cell.length_c   1.000
_cell.angle_alpha   90.00
_cell.angle_beta   90.00
_cell.angle_gamma   90.00
#
_symmetry.space_group_name_H-M   'P 1'
#
loop_
_entity.id
_entity.type
_entity.pdbx_description
1 polymer ?
#
loop_
_entity_poly.entity_id
_entity_poly.type
_entity_poly.pdbx_seq_one_letter_code
_entity_poly.pdbx_strand_id
1 'polypeptide(L)'
;LLARRHLKRLNLDETFKGQDEVTGEYFNVEEEGGRRPFKAVLDVGLSRTTTGCKIFGLMKGVVDGGIDVPHSENRFFGYDAESKKYDAAAHRDRIFGKHVADYMKLLQETDMEAYKRQFSQFIAEGIEPDDLEEMYKNAHERIRAQPEHVAKAPKKVTEKKSYRIHKITLAERKKRIEEKKALLLLLKKQQEAAMS
;
A
#
# COMPACT_ATOMS: atom_id res chain seq x y z
N LEU A 1 -10.07 -0.26 -7.78
CA LEU A 1 -9.41 0.82 -8.57
C LEU A 1 -8.52 0.29 -9.69
N LEU A 2 -7.49 -0.52 -9.38
CA LEU A 2 -6.54 -1.03 -10.39
C LEU A 2 -7.26 -1.73 -11.56
N ALA A 3 -8.18 -2.65 -11.27
CA ALA A 3 -8.93 -3.38 -12.29
C ALA A 3 -9.70 -2.44 -13.23
N ARG A 4 -10.54 -1.55 -12.67
CA ARG A 4 -11.31 -0.57 -13.45
C ARG A 4 -10.43 0.33 -14.30
N ARG A 5 -9.31 0.82 -13.76
CA ARG A 5 -8.36 1.65 -14.51
C ARG A 5 -7.71 0.89 -15.65
N HIS A 6 -7.34 -0.37 -15.41
CA HIS A 6 -6.70 -1.19 -16.42
C HIS A 6 -7.66 -1.56 -17.55
N LEU A 7 -8.88 -2.00 -17.22
CA LEU A 7 -9.90 -2.33 -18.20
C LEU A 7 -10.33 -1.11 -19.03
N LYS A 8 -10.47 0.07 -18.41
CA LYS A 8 -10.78 1.31 -19.14
C LYS A 8 -9.69 1.66 -20.15
N ARG A 9 -8.42 1.45 -19.80
CA ARG A 9 -7.30 1.67 -20.75
C ARG A 9 -7.29 0.66 -21.91
N LEU A 10 -7.90 -0.50 -21.74
CA LEU A 10 -8.01 -1.54 -22.77
C LEU A 10 -9.35 -1.52 -23.51
N ASN A 11 -10.26 -0.59 -23.18
CA ASN A 11 -11.64 -0.54 -23.67
C ASN A 11 -12.39 -1.87 -23.44
N LEU A 12 -12.19 -2.45 -22.25
CA LEU A 12 -12.84 -3.69 -21.78
C LEU A 12 -13.71 -3.45 -20.55
N ASP A 13 -13.83 -2.19 -20.13
CA ASP A 13 -14.53 -1.77 -18.93
C ASP A 13 -16.05 -1.94 -19.03
N GLU A 14 -16.63 -1.72 -20.21
CA GLU A 14 -18.07 -1.94 -20.44
C GLU A 14 -18.45 -3.42 -20.54
N THR A 15 -17.58 -4.24 -21.15
CA THR A 15 -17.80 -5.69 -21.31
C THR A 15 -17.63 -6.40 -19.98
N PHE A 16 -16.48 -6.24 -19.31
CA PHE A 16 -16.20 -6.92 -18.05
C PHE A 16 -16.39 -5.94 -16.90
N LYS A 17 -17.64 -5.76 -16.45
CA LYS A 17 -17.98 -4.87 -15.32
C LYS A 17 -17.51 -5.45 -13.97
N GLY A 18 -17.45 -6.77 -13.89
CA GLY A 18 -17.23 -7.50 -12.64
C GLY A 18 -18.51 -7.57 -11.82
N GLN A 19 -18.37 -7.66 -10.50
CA GLN A 19 -19.51 -7.79 -9.59
C GLN A 19 -19.97 -6.42 -9.10
N ASP A 20 -21.12 -5.95 -9.56
CA ASP A 20 -21.64 -4.62 -9.19
C ASP A 20 -21.92 -4.52 -7.68
N GLU A 21 -22.60 -5.53 -7.13
CA GLU A 21 -22.92 -5.64 -5.71
C GLU A 21 -21.87 -6.48 -4.96
N VAL A 22 -21.24 -5.88 -3.95
CA VAL A 22 -20.20 -6.56 -3.17
C VAL A 22 -20.86 -7.42 -2.07
N THR A 23 -21.17 -8.68 -2.41
CA THR A 23 -21.74 -9.67 -1.48
C THR A 23 -20.68 -10.43 -0.69
N GLY A 24 -19.42 -10.37 -1.12
CA GLY A 24 -18.33 -11.18 -0.57
C GLY A 24 -18.30 -12.61 -1.11
N GLU A 25 -19.22 -13.01 -1.97
CA GLU A 25 -19.23 -14.35 -2.55
C GLU A 25 -18.01 -14.63 -3.43
N TYR A 26 -17.67 -15.91 -3.55
CA TYR A 26 -16.66 -16.34 -4.51
C TYR A 26 -17.16 -16.06 -5.93
N PHE A 27 -16.33 -15.39 -6.72
CA PHE A 27 -16.67 -14.93 -8.05
C PHE A 27 -15.48 -15.11 -8.97
N ASN A 28 -15.72 -15.53 -10.20
CA ASN A 28 -14.73 -15.56 -11.28
C ASN A 28 -15.30 -14.83 -12.49
N VAL A 29 -14.43 -14.15 -13.21
CA VAL A 29 -14.82 -13.42 -14.42
C VAL A 29 -14.78 -14.41 -15.58
N GLU A 30 -15.92 -14.63 -16.22
CA GLU A 30 -16.05 -15.55 -17.36
C GLU A 30 -15.99 -14.81 -18.70
N GLU A 31 -15.96 -15.58 -19.80
CA GLU A 31 -16.00 -15.02 -21.16
C GLU A 31 -17.37 -14.37 -21.43
N GLU A 32 -17.37 -13.16 -21.98
CA GLU A 32 -18.60 -12.42 -22.29
C GLU A 32 -18.50 -11.81 -23.69
N GLY A 33 -19.58 -11.88 -24.47
CA GLY A 33 -19.64 -11.28 -25.81
C GLY A 33 -18.60 -11.84 -26.80
N GLY A 34 -18.18 -13.10 -26.64
CA GLY A 34 -17.17 -13.74 -27.49
C GLY A 34 -15.74 -13.23 -27.25
N ARG A 35 -15.53 -12.46 -26.17
CA ARG A 35 -14.22 -11.98 -25.74
C ARG A 35 -13.80 -12.66 -24.44
N ARG A 36 -12.50 -12.85 -24.29
CA ARG A 36 -11.89 -13.33 -23.05
C ARG A 36 -11.61 -12.17 -22.10
N PRO A 37 -11.84 -12.34 -20.79
CA PRO A 37 -11.46 -11.34 -19.81
C PRO A 37 -9.94 -11.18 -19.78
N PHE A 38 -9.47 -10.02 -19.31
CA PHE A 38 -8.06 -9.84 -19.07
C PHE A 38 -7.62 -10.77 -17.94
N LYS A 39 -6.66 -11.65 -18.22
CA LYS A 39 -6.13 -12.60 -17.25
C LYS A 39 -4.87 -12.06 -16.59
N ALA A 40 -4.85 -12.07 -15.27
CA ALA A 40 -3.70 -11.73 -14.45
C ALA A 40 -3.32 -12.88 -13.50
N VAL A 41 -2.06 -12.95 -13.12
CA VAL A 41 -1.55 -13.89 -12.11
C VAL A 41 -1.12 -13.09 -10.90
N LEU A 42 -1.58 -13.50 -9.71
CA LEU A 42 -1.19 -12.86 -8.46
C LEU A 42 0.25 -13.23 -8.12
N ASP A 43 1.14 -12.23 -8.10
CA ASP A 43 2.48 -12.35 -7.53
C ASP A 43 2.46 -11.84 -6.08
N VAL A 44 2.67 -12.75 -5.12
CA VAL A 44 2.74 -12.42 -3.68
C VAL A 44 4.14 -11.98 -3.24
N GLY A 45 5.15 -12.12 -4.09
CA GLY A 45 6.55 -11.87 -3.78
C GLY A 45 7.03 -12.71 -2.59
N LEU A 46 7.65 -12.04 -1.60
CA LEU A 46 8.12 -12.65 -0.36
C LEU A 46 7.04 -12.67 0.75
N SER A 47 5.81 -12.27 0.43
CA SER A 47 4.73 -12.20 1.41
C SER A 47 4.26 -13.61 1.77
N ARG A 48 3.99 -13.84 3.06
CA ARG A 48 3.45 -15.12 3.51
C ARG A 48 1.98 -15.26 3.07
N THR A 49 1.65 -16.41 2.48
CA THR A 49 0.28 -16.76 2.08
C THR A 49 -0.54 -17.27 3.27
N THR A 50 -1.01 -16.36 4.12
CA THR A 50 -1.93 -16.67 5.23
C THR A 50 -3.37 -16.40 4.84
N THR A 51 -4.29 -17.23 5.34
CA THR A 51 -5.73 -17.02 5.15
C THR A 51 -6.17 -15.70 5.79
N GLY A 52 -6.98 -14.91 5.09
CA GLY A 52 -7.45 -13.60 5.54
C GLY A 52 -6.43 -12.47 5.43
N CYS A 53 -5.29 -12.67 4.76
CA CYS A 53 -4.31 -11.60 4.57
C CYS A 53 -4.79 -10.56 3.55
N LYS A 54 -4.28 -9.33 3.67
CA LYS A 54 -4.72 -8.18 2.83
C LYS A 54 -4.45 -8.36 1.34
N ILE A 55 -3.48 -9.20 0.96
CA ILE A 55 -3.13 -9.47 -0.44
C ILE A 55 -4.29 -10.18 -1.14
N PHE A 56 -4.94 -11.13 -0.46
CA PHE A 56 -6.11 -11.81 -1.02
C PHE A 56 -7.35 -10.93 -1.01
N GLY A 57 -7.47 -9.98 -0.07
CA GLY A 57 -8.49 -8.92 -0.15
C GLY A 57 -8.31 -8.00 -1.37
N LEU A 58 -7.07 -7.64 -1.70
CA LEU A 58 -6.75 -6.92 -2.95
C LEU A 58 -7.13 -7.76 -4.17
N MET A 59 -6.78 -9.05 -4.19
CA MET A 59 -7.13 -9.97 -5.27
C MET A 59 -8.65 -10.02 -5.47
N LYS A 60 -9.45 -10.17 -4.39
CA LYS A 60 -10.91 -10.14 -4.47
C LYS A 60 -11.42 -8.86 -5.12
N GLY A 61 -10.91 -7.69 -4.71
CA GLY A 61 -11.28 -6.41 -5.32
C GLY A 61 -10.81 -6.22 -6.78
N VAL A 62 -9.81 -6.98 -7.23
CA VAL A 62 -9.40 -7.02 -8.65
C VAL A 62 -10.38 -7.85 -9.47
N VAL A 63 -10.76 -9.01 -8.94
CA VAL A 63 -11.73 -9.92 -9.56
C VAL A 63 -13.12 -9.30 -9.64
N ASP A 64 -13.59 -8.68 -8.56
CA ASP A 64 -14.86 -7.95 -8.51
C ASP A 64 -14.87 -6.72 -9.43
N GLY A 65 -13.67 -6.26 -9.83
CA GLY A 65 -13.50 -5.20 -10.81
C GLY A 65 -13.51 -5.66 -12.27
N GLY A 66 -13.59 -6.97 -12.54
CA GLY A 66 -13.69 -7.54 -13.89
C GLY A 66 -12.40 -8.12 -14.49
N ILE A 67 -11.34 -8.30 -13.70
CA ILE A 67 -10.12 -9.00 -14.16
C ILE A 67 -10.17 -10.46 -13.71
N ASP A 68 -9.91 -11.38 -14.63
CA ASP A 68 -9.75 -12.80 -14.30
C ASP A 68 -8.42 -13.02 -13.58
N VAL A 69 -8.47 -13.54 -12.36
CA VAL A 69 -7.31 -13.99 -11.60
C VAL A 69 -7.60 -15.43 -11.16
N PRO A 70 -6.84 -16.43 -11.62
CA PRO A 70 -7.05 -17.80 -11.16
C PRO A 70 -6.81 -17.93 -9.65
N HIS A 71 -7.85 -18.27 -8.88
CA HIS A 71 -7.79 -18.36 -7.43
C HIS A 71 -8.82 -19.34 -6.85
N SER A 72 -8.78 -19.54 -5.52
CA SER A 72 -9.77 -20.31 -4.75
C SER A 72 -10.14 -19.56 -3.46
N GLU A 73 -11.28 -19.88 -2.86
CA GLU A 73 -11.74 -19.19 -1.64
C GLU A 73 -10.92 -19.51 -0.37
N ASN A 74 -10.07 -20.53 -0.40
CA ASN A 74 -9.34 -21.06 0.78
C ASN A 74 -8.43 -20.05 1.50
N ARG A 75 -8.11 -18.93 0.85
CA ARG A 75 -7.27 -17.86 1.38
C ARG A 75 -8.02 -16.59 1.72
N PHE A 76 -9.32 -16.52 1.43
CA PHE A 76 -10.16 -15.40 1.80
C PHE A 76 -10.44 -15.34 3.29
N PHE A 77 -10.81 -14.15 3.75
CA PHE A 77 -11.28 -13.97 5.12
C PHE A 77 -12.62 -14.69 5.29
N GLY A 78 -12.86 -15.34 6.43
CA GLY A 78 -14.06 -16.15 6.64
C GLY A 78 -13.95 -17.60 6.15
N TYR A 79 -12.81 -18.01 5.58
CA TYR A 79 -12.55 -19.43 5.31
C TYR A 79 -12.07 -20.15 6.57
N ASP A 80 -12.76 -21.23 6.93
CA ASP A 80 -12.37 -22.14 7.99
C ASP A 80 -11.68 -23.38 7.43
N ALA A 81 -10.45 -23.65 7.88
CA ALA A 81 -9.63 -24.76 7.41
C ALA A 81 -10.12 -26.12 7.93
N GLU A 82 -10.78 -26.15 9.09
CA GLU A 82 -11.26 -27.39 9.71
C GLU A 82 -12.54 -27.88 9.02
N SER A 83 -13.55 -27.02 8.92
CA SER A 83 -14.81 -27.36 8.24
C SER A 83 -14.73 -27.25 6.71
N LYS A 84 -13.67 -26.64 6.16
CA LYS A 84 -13.51 -26.34 4.73
C LYS A 84 -14.67 -25.52 4.16
N LYS A 85 -15.23 -24.62 4.98
CA LYS A 85 -16.35 -23.76 4.61
C LYS A 85 -15.89 -22.31 4.52
N TYR A 86 -16.47 -21.60 3.55
CA TYR A 86 -16.23 -20.19 3.33
C TYR A 86 -17.48 -19.38 3.70
N ASP A 87 -17.30 -18.44 4.64
CA ASP A 87 -18.33 -17.48 5.02
C ASP A 87 -18.18 -16.18 4.22
N ALA A 88 -19.01 -16.03 3.18
CA ALA A 88 -19.05 -14.84 2.34
C ALA A 88 -19.50 -13.59 3.11
N ALA A 89 -20.39 -13.73 4.11
CA ALA A 89 -20.87 -12.60 4.91
C ALA A 89 -19.74 -12.03 5.78
N ALA A 90 -18.94 -12.90 6.41
CA ALA A 90 -17.75 -12.47 7.14
C ALA A 90 -16.74 -11.76 6.22
N HIS A 91 -16.57 -12.21 4.98
CA HIS A 91 -15.69 -11.53 4.02
C HIS A 91 -16.27 -10.16 3.60
N ARG A 92 -17.58 -10.07 3.36
CA ARG A 92 -18.26 -8.80 3.07
C ARG A 92 -18.05 -7.79 4.19
N ASP A 93 -18.25 -8.20 5.44
CA ASP A 93 -18.03 -7.38 6.62
C ASP A 93 -16.57 -6.90 6.72
N ARG A 94 -15.63 -7.75 6.30
CA ARG A 94 -14.21 -7.38 6.21
C ARG A 94 -13.95 -6.33 5.13
N ILE A 95 -14.61 -6.42 3.97
CA ILE A 95 -14.48 -5.48 2.85
C ILE A 95 -14.99 -4.09 3.26
N PHE A 96 -16.12 -4.01 3.95
CA PHE A 96 -16.72 -2.76 4.41
C PHE A 96 -16.18 -2.25 5.75
N GLY A 97 -15.12 -2.87 6.28
CA GLY A 97 -14.43 -2.36 7.46
C GLY A 97 -15.19 -2.52 8.78
N LYS A 98 -16.18 -3.42 8.87
CA LYS A 98 -16.97 -3.65 10.09
C LYS A 98 -16.10 -3.97 11.31
N HIS A 99 -15.07 -4.77 11.13
CA HIS A 99 -14.07 -5.05 12.18
C HIS A 99 -13.37 -3.80 12.74
N VAL A 100 -13.21 -2.75 11.93
CA VAL A 100 -12.67 -1.46 12.37
C VAL A 100 -13.75 -0.71 13.15
N ALA A 101 -14.98 -0.68 12.64
CA ALA A 101 -16.13 -0.08 13.30
C ALA A 101 -16.35 -0.70 14.70
N ASP A 102 -16.37 -2.02 14.79
CA ASP A 102 -16.54 -2.75 16.05
C ASP A 102 -15.40 -2.43 17.03
N TYR A 103 -14.16 -2.31 16.52
CA TYR A 103 -13.02 -1.95 17.37
C TYR A 103 -13.05 -0.49 17.83
N MET A 104 -13.55 0.43 16.98
CA MET A 104 -13.80 1.81 17.36
C MET A 104 -14.84 1.89 18.48
N LYS A 105 -15.97 1.18 18.34
CA LYS A 105 -17.02 1.11 19.37
C LYS A 105 -16.49 0.54 20.69
N LEU A 106 -15.75 -0.57 20.62
CA LEU A 106 -15.12 -1.17 21.80
C LEU A 106 -14.19 -0.19 22.52
N LEU A 107 -13.34 0.55 21.78
CA LEU A 107 -12.43 1.51 22.40
C LEU A 107 -13.15 2.75 22.93
N GLN A 108 -14.24 3.20 22.31
CA GLN A 108 -15.06 4.29 22.85
C GLN A 108 -15.62 3.92 24.24
N GLU A 109 -16.03 2.67 24.43
CA GLU A 109 -16.57 2.18 25.70
C GLU A 109 -15.49 1.86 26.75
N THR A 110 -14.35 1.30 26.31
CA THR A 110 -13.34 0.75 27.22
C THR A 110 -12.17 1.68 27.51
N ASP A 111 -11.66 2.40 26.51
CA ASP A 111 -10.47 3.25 26.61
C ASP A 111 -10.51 4.40 25.59
N MET A 112 -11.06 5.53 26.02
CA MET A 112 -11.13 6.75 25.23
C MET A 112 -9.77 7.36 24.88
N GLU A 113 -8.71 7.09 25.64
CA GLU A 113 -7.36 7.59 25.32
C GLU A 113 -6.78 6.79 24.15
N ALA A 114 -6.90 5.46 24.18
CA ALA A 114 -6.54 4.62 23.05
C ALA A 114 -7.37 4.96 21.80
N TYR A 115 -8.66 5.22 21.94
CA TYR A 115 -9.52 5.68 20.84
C TYR A 115 -8.97 6.95 20.18
N LYS A 116 -8.71 7.99 20.98
CA LYS A 116 -8.17 9.27 20.48
C LYS A 116 -6.82 9.11 19.81
N ARG A 117 -5.95 8.24 20.35
CA ARG A 117 -4.62 8.00 19.78
C ARG A 117 -4.70 7.27 18.43
N GLN A 118 -5.46 6.17 18.37
CA GLN A 118 -5.49 5.29 17.18
C GLN A 118 -6.36 5.86 16.06
N PHE A 119 -7.46 6.53 16.40
CA PHE A 119 -8.46 7.03 15.46
C PHE A 119 -8.48 8.56 15.36
N SER A 120 -7.39 9.24 15.71
CA SER A 120 -7.26 10.71 15.66
C SER A 120 -7.70 11.32 14.32
N GLN A 121 -7.37 10.68 13.20
CA GLN A 121 -7.77 11.14 11.87
C GLN A 121 -9.28 10.99 11.62
N PHE A 122 -9.89 9.91 12.09
CA PHE A 122 -11.34 9.72 12.00
C PHE A 122 -12.07 10.80 12.82
N ILE A 123 -11.57 11.12 14.01
CA ILE A 123 -12.12 12.19 14.86
C ILE A 123 -11.98 13.56 14.17
N ALA A 124 -10.82 13.83 13.56
CA ALA A 124 -10.58 15.11 12.89
C ALA A 124 -11.48 15.33 11.67
N GLU A 125 -11.79 14.25 10.93
CA GLU A 125 -12.67 14.26 9.76
C GLU A 125 -14.16 14.06 10.12
N GLY A 126 -14.47 13.83 11.41
CA GLY A 126 -15.85 13.61 11.88
C GLY A 126 -16.47 12.30 11.40
N ILE A 127 -15.66 11.24 11.24
CA ILE A 127 -16.12 9.93 10.77
C ILE A 127 -16.36 9.02 11.98
N GLU A 128 -17.60 8.57 12.14
CA GLU A 128 -18.02 7.67 13.21
C GLU A 128 -17.96 6.19 12.77
N PRO A 129 -18.02 5.22 13.71
CA PRO A 129 -17.97 3.80 13.37
C PRO A 129 -19.05 3.36 12.38
N ASP A 130 -20.25 3.95 12.48
CA ASP A 130 -21.40 3.59 11.64
C ASP A 130 -21.26 4.13 10.20
N ASP A 131 -20.44 5.16 9.99
CA ASP A 131 -20.20 5.78 8.67
C ASP A 131 -19.26 4.95 7.78
N LEU A 132 -18.50 4.02 8.37
CA LEU A 132 -17.44 3.27 7.67
C LEU A 132 -17.97 2.46 6.47
N GLU A 133 -19.11 1.78 6.63
CA GLU A 133 -19.68 0.97 5.56
C GLU A 133 -20.09 1.85 4.37
N GLU A 134 -20.77 2.96 4.64
CA GLU A 134 -21.20 3.91 3.61
C GLU A 134 -20.00 4.57 2.93
N MET A 135 -18.98 4.96 3.70
CA MET A 135 -17.74 5.53 3.17
C MET A 135 -17.08 4.61 2.12
N TYR A 136 -16.99 3.30 2.40
CA TYR A 136 -16.42 2.35 1.45
C TYR A 136 -17.32 2.09 0.24
N LYS A 137 -18.65 2.03 0.40
CA LYS A 137 -19.61 1.93 -0.73
C LYS A 137 -19.45 3.13 -1.67
N ASN A 138 -19.48 4.33 -1.12
CA ASN A 138 -19.27 5.58 -1.87
C ASN A 138 -17.91 5.60 -2.59
N ALA A 139 -16.86 5.06 -1.95
CA ALA A 139 -15.56 4.92 -2.60
C ALA A 139 -15.60 3.96 -3.79
N HIS A 140 -16.27 2.82 -3.69
CA HIS A 140 -16.42 1.87 -4.80
C HIS A 140 -17.15 2.49 -6.00
N GLU A 141 -18.24 3.20 -5.74
CA GLU A 141 -19.01 3.92 -6.77
C GLU A 141 -18.16 4.98 -7.47
N ARG A 142 -17.47 5.84 -6.70
CA ARG A 142 -16.59 6.87 -7.25
C ARG A 142 -15.45 6.27 -8.08
N ILE A 143 -14.88 5.14 -7.64
CA ILE A 143 -13.84 4.42 -8.39
C ILE A 143 -14.38 3.89 -9.72
N ARG A 144 -15.62 3.38 -9.76
CA ARG A 144 -16.25 2.92 -11.01
C ARG A 144 -16.55 4.07 -11.95
N ALA A 145 -17.06 5.19 -11.42
CA ALA A 145 -17.36 6.39 -12.20
C ALA A 145 -16.10 7.05 -12.80
N GLN A 146 -15.03 7.19 -12.00
CA GLN A 146 -13.79 7.86 -12.42
C GLN A 146 -12.54 7.08 -12.00
N PRO A 147 -12.19 5.99 -12.71
CA PRO A 147 -11.03 5.17 -12.38
C PRO A 147 -9.69 5.77 -12.82
N GLU A 148 -9.71 6.86 -13.60
CA GLU A 148 -8.53 7.42 -14.24
C GLU A 148 -7.49 7.96 -13.27
N HIS A 149 -6.25 8.08 -13.74
CA HIS A 149 -5.16 8.63 -12.93
C HIS A 149 -5.06 10.14 -13.16
N VAL A 150 -5.27 10.92 -12.11
CA VAL A 150 -5.06 12.37 -12.13
C VAL A 150 -3.59 12.67 -11.85
N ALA A 151 -2.87 13.20 -12.84
CA ALA A 151 -1.46 13.56 -12.69
C ALA A 151 -1.30 14.75 -11.73
N LYS A 152 -0.34 14.65 -10.80
CA LYS A 152 0.01 15.77 -9.92
C LYS A 152 0.81 16.81 -10.70
N ALA A 153 0.55 18.09 -10.44
CA ALA A 153 1.33 19.18 -11.04
C ALA A 153 2.83 19.03 -10.68
N PRO A 154 3.75 19.30 -11.62
CA PRO A 154 5.17 19.19 -11.37
C PRO A 154 5.57 20.18 -10.27
N LYS A 155 6.23 19.68 -9.21
CA LYS A 155 6.83 20.55 -8.20
C LYS A 155 8.04 21.26 -8.82
N LYS A 156 8.17 22.57 -8.59
CA LYS A 156 9.40 23.31 -8.94
C LYS A 156 10.58 22.65 -8.22
N VAL A 157 11.50 22.08 -8.99
CA VAL A 157 12.68 21.42 -8.45
C VAL A 157 13.66 22.51 -8.04
N THR A 158 13.77 22.81 -6.75
CA THR A 158 14.93 23.51 -6.21
C THR A 158 16.17 22.63 -6.37
N GLU A 159 17.36 23.23 -6.50
CA GLU A 159 18.61 22.48 -6.61
C GLU A 159 18.67 21.38 -5.53
N LYS A 160 18.83 20.13 -5.95
CA LYS A 160 18.87 19.00 -5.02
C LYS A 160 20.11 19.16 -4.15
N LYS A 161 19.92 19.38 -2.85
CA LYS A 161 21.01 19.26 -1.87
C LYS A 161 21.59 17.84 -1.97
N SER A 162 22.85 17.74 -2.37
CA SER A 162 23.58 16.47 -2.41
C SER A 162 24.38 16.30 -1.12
N TYR A 163 24.02 15.31 -0.33
CA TYR A 163 24.83 14.86 0.83
C TYR A 163 25.85 13.79 0.42
N ARG A 164 25.96 13.49 -0.88
CA ARG A 164 26.91 12.51 -1.38
C ARG A 164 28.32 13.06 -1.24
N ILE A 165 29.12 12.43 -0.40
CA ILE A 165 30.53 12.75 -0.31
C ILE A 165 31.19 12.27 -1.61
N HIS A 166 31.58 13.22 -2.44
CA HIS A 166 32.33 12.93 -3.65
C HIS A 166 33.76 12.53 -3.28
N LYS A 167 34.32 11.58 -4.04
CA LYS A 167 35.74 11.24 -3.89
C LYS A 167 36.57 12.49 -4.16
N ILE A 168 37.37 12.91 -3.18
CA ILE A 168 38.31 14.02 -3.37
C ILE A 168 39.24 13.73 -4.54
N THR A 169 39.58 14.80 -5.25
CA THR A 169 40.44 14.76 -6.44
C THR A 169 41.87 14.38 -6.07
N LEU A 170 42.67 13.97 -7.05
CA LEU A 170 44.07 13.62 -6.83
C LEU A 170 44.89 14.82 -6.33
N ALA A 171 44.59 16.03 -6.80
CA ALA A 171 45.23 17.26 -6.35
C ALA A 171 44.94 17.54 -4.87
N GLU A 172 43.67 17.46 -4.46
CA GLU A 172 43.26 17.61 -3.05
C GLU A 172 43.87 16.53 -2.14
N ARG A 173 44.01 15.30 -2.64
CA ARG A 173 44.71 14.22 -1.92
C ARG A 173 46.18 14.55 -1.70
N LYS A 174 46.88 14.99 -2.74
CA LYS A 174 48.30 15.38 -2.65
C LYS A 174 48.50 16.54 -1.67
N LYS A 175 47.64 17.57 -1.76
CA LYS A 175 47.65 18.72 -0.84
C LYS A 175 47.44 18.29 0.62
N ARG A 176 46.44 17.43 0.89
CA ARG A 176 46.24 16.86 2.24
C ARG A 176 47.45 16.10 2.75
N ILE A 177 48.17 15.37 1.89
CA ILE A 177 49.37 14.64 2.28
C ILE A 177 50.50 15.61 2.64
N GLU A 178 50.73 16.65 1.85
CA GLU A 178 51.75 17.67 2.12
C GLU A 178 51.48 18.45 3.41
N GLU A 179 50.25 18.93 3.60
CA GLU A 179 49.81 19.60 4.83
C GLU A 179 50.03 18.71 6.06
N LYS A 180 49.66 17.43 5.96
CA LYS A 180 49.82 16.47 7.05
C LYS A 180 51.30 16.18 7.36
N LYS A 181 52.16 16.10 6.34
CA LYS A 181 53.61 15.94 6.52
C LYS A 181 54.24 17.16 7.19
N ALA A 182 53.89 18.38 6.75
CA ALA A 182 54.39 19.62 7.32
C ALA A 182 54.01 19.77 8.81
N LEU A 183 52.76 19.46 9.13
CA LEU A 183 52.25 19.51 10.51
C LEU A 183 52.96 18.50 11.43
N LEU A 184 53.17 17.27 10.96
CA LEU A 184 53.94 16.26 11.70
C LEU A 184 55.39 16.69 11.94
N LEU A 185 56.03 17.33 10.97
CA LEU A 185 57.42 17.81 11.09
C LEU A 185 57.54 18.94 12.12
N LEU A 186 56.53 19.81 12.19
CA LEU A 186 56.47 20.90 13.16
C LEU A 186 56.26 20.36 14.59
N LEU A 187 55.33 19.41 14.76
CA LEU A 187 55.12 18.73 16.04
C LEU A 187 56.38 18.01 16.53
N LYS A 188 57.12 17.35 15.62
CA LYS A 188 58.38 16.68 15.96
C LYS A 188 59.42 17.66 16.48
N LYS A 189 59.62 18.81 15.81
CA LYS A 189 60.54 19.86 16.28
C LYS A 189 60.14 20.41 17.66
N GLN A 190 58.84 20.57 17.92
CA GLN A 190 58.34 21.02 19.22
C GLN A 190 58.58 19.97 20.32
N GLN A 191 58.41 18.68 20.02
CA GLN A 191 58.74 17.60 20.96
C GLN A 191 60.23 17.54 21.27
N GLU A 192 61.08 17.67 20.24
CA GLU A 192 62.54 17.68 20.41
C GLU A 192 62.99 18.88 21.26
N ALA A 193 62.42 20.06 21.04
CA ALA A 193 62.69 21.25 21.84
C ALA A 193 62.13 21.19 23.27
N ALA A 194 61.11 20.36 23.53
CA ALA A 194 60.57 20.15 24.87
C ALA A 194 61.31 19.05 25.67
N MET A 195 62.13 18.24 24.99
CA MET A 195 62.94 17.17 25.56
C MET A 195 64.41 17.59 25.77
N SER A 196 64.81 18.76 25.27
CA SER A 196 66.10 19.41 25.52
C SER A 196 65.99 20.46 26.61
#